data_AF-A0A822DZV1-F1
#
_entry.id   AF-A0A822DZV1-F1
#
_cell.length_a   1.000
_cell.length_b   1.000
_cell.length_c   1.000
_cell.angle_alpha   90.00
_cell.angle_beta   90.00
_cell.angle_gamma   90.00
#
_symmetry.space_group_name_H-M   'P 1'
#
loop_
_entity.id
_entity.type
_entity.pdbx_description
1 polymer ?
#
loop_
_entity_poly.entity_id
_entity_poly.type
_entity_poly.pdbx_seq_one_letter_code
_entity_poly.pdbx_strand_id
1 'polypeptide(L)'
;VVVHDVKVPSNNVEEIMVSFTTVSGDHIPPVRGKPTALPTDHFPSVKTVQLVIAFMRTTDHKSPNHVTISIVACGPGRTTHITEGKMLCTL
;
A
#
# COMPACT_ATOMS: atom_id res chain seq x y z
N VAL A 1 -6.37 5.24 -9.24
CA VAL A 1 -5.68 4.08 -9.88
C VAL A 1 -6.24 2.79 -9.27
N VAL A 2 -6.04 1.63 -9.87
CA VAL A 2 -6.32 0.32 -9.24
C VAL A 2 -5.01 -0.16 -8.61
N VAL A 3 -5.02 -0.49 -7.32
CA VAL A 3 -3.81 -0.89 -6.58
C VAL A 3 -3.71 -2.42 -6.59
N HIS A 4 -2.56 -2.94 -7.00
CA HIS A 4 -2.31 -4.38 -7.13
C HIS A 4 -1.33 -4.92 -6.10
N ASP A 5 -0.38 -4.11 -5.67
CA ASP A 5 0.62 -4.53 -4.69
C ASP A 5 1.05 -3.34 -3.83
N VAL A 6 1.30 -3.61 -2.55
CA VAL A 6 1.82 -2.66 -1.58
C VAL A 6 2.87 -3.40 -0.77
N LYS A 7 4.11 -2.92 -0.86
CA LYS A 7 5.24 -3.43 -0.08
C LYS A 7 5.85 -2.30 0.71
N VAL A 8 6.11 -2.57 1.98
CA VAL A 8 6.71 -1.63 2.91
C VAL A 8 7.95 -2.27 3.57
N PRO A 9 9.03 -2.58 2.82
CA PRO A 9 10.25 -3.10 3.41
C PRO A 9 10.75 -2.19 4.54
N SER A 10 11.19 -2.81 5.64
CA SER A 10 11.75 -2.14 6.81
C SER A 10 12.59 -3.14 7.60
N ASN A 11 13.53 -2.63 8.41
CA ASN A 11 14.37 -3.46 9.25
C ASN A 11 13.64 -4.02 10.47
N ASN A 12 12.61 -3.33 10.98
CA ASN A 12 11.99 -3.68 12.25
C ASN A 12 10.46 -3.66 12.26
N VAL A 13 9.78 -3.46 11.13
CA VAL A 13 8.30 -3.54 11.09
C VAL A 13 7.87 -5.00 10.91
N GLU A 14 6.98 -5.47 11.78
CA GLU A 14 6.43 -6.83 11.75
C GLU A 14 5.04 -6.90 11.10
N GLU A 15 4.20 -5.89 11.35
CA GLU A 15 2.81 -5.86 10.92
C GLU A 15 2.40 -4.44 10.51
N ILE A 16 1.71 -4.34 9.38
CA ILE A 16 1.04 -3.12 8.92
C ILE A 16 -0.44 -3.37 8.67
N MET A 17 -1.18 -2.28 8.60
CA MET A 17 -2.56 -2.23 8.15
C MET A 17 -2.68 -1.24 7.00
N VAL A 18 -3.35 -1.64 5.92
CA VAL A 18 -3.60 -0.81 4.74
C VAL A 18 -5.10 -0.58 4.58
N SER A 19 -5.48 0.68 4.46
CA SER A 19 -6.87 1.09 4.20
C SER A 19 -6.97 1.79 2.85
N PHE A 20 -8.07 1.55 2.15
CA PHE A 20 -8.35 2.12 0.84
C PHE A 20 -9.63 2.93 0.87
N THR A 21 -9.62 4.07 0.18
CA THR A 21 -10.82 4.84 -0.15
C THR A 21 -11.02 4.77 -1.66
N THR A 22 -12.17 4.28 -2.10
CA THR A 22 -12.53 4.21 -3.53
C THR A 22 -12.95 5.57 -4.07
N VAL A 23 -13.00 5.72 -5.39
CA VAL A 23 -13.51 6.96 -6.03
C VAL A 23 -14.98 7.24 -5.67
N SER A 24 -15.77 6.20 -5.41
CA SER A 24 -17.15 6.33 -4.92
C SER A 24 -17.25 6.75 -3.45
N GLY A 25 -16.13 6.79 -2.72
CA GLY A 25 -16.09 7.10 -1.29
C GLY A 25 -16.29 5.89 -0.38
N ASP A 26 -16.30 4.67 -0.93
CA ASP A 26 -16.42 3.46 -0.13
C ASP A 26 -15.12 3.19 0.64
N HIS A 27 -15.27 2.80 1.90
CA HIS A 27 -14.18 2.33 2.74
C HIS A 27 -14.14 0.80 2.70
N ILE A 28 -13.08 0.26 2.11
CA ILE A 28 -12.82 -1.18 2.09
C ILE A 28 -12.29 -1.61 3.46
N PRO A 29 -12.68 -2.79 3.99
CA PRO A 29 -12.12 -3.33 5.22
C PRO A 29 -10.58 -3.27 5.21
N PRO A 30 -9.93 -2.81 6.30
CA PRO A 30 -8.48 -2.70 6.33
C PRO A 30 -7.79 -4.05 6.16
N VAL A 31 -6.75 -4.08 5.34
CA VAL A 31 -5.94 -5.27 5.10
C VAL A 31 -4.75 -5.29 6.04
N ARG A 32 -4.65 -6.31 6.90
CA ARG A 32 -3.52 -6.51 7.81
C ARG A 32 -2.60 -7.60 7.32
N GLY A 33 -1.32 -7.46 7.61
CA GLY A 33 -0.35 -8.51 7.32
C GLY A 33 1.10 -8.04 7.45
N LYS A 34 2.01 -8.89 6.97
CA LYS A 34 3.44 -8.58 6.94
C LYS A 34 3.71 -7.48 5.90
N PRO A 35 4.67 -6.57 6.16
CA PRO A 35 4.91 -5.42 5.30
C PRO A 35 5.24 -5.74 3.85
N THR A 36 5.81 -6.92 3.58
CA THR A 36 6.22 -7.37 2.23
C THR A 36 5.36 -8.52 1.70
N ALA A 37 4.32 -8.93 2.43
CA ALA A 37 3.46 -10.07 2.10
C ALA A 37 2.01 -9.83 2.58
N LEU A 38 1.42 -8.70 2.16
CA LEU A 38 0.00 -8.44 2.39
C LEU A 38 -0.88 -9.36 1.53
N PRO A 39 -2.06 -9.78 2.02
CA PRO A 39 -2.99 -10.57 1.22
C PRO A 39 -3.66 -9.69 0.17
N THR A 40 -3.12 -9.71 -1.05
CA THR A 40 -3.57 -8.89 -2.19
C THR A 40 -4.96 -9.24 -2.68
N ASP A 41 -5.47 -10.44 -2.39
CA ASP A 41 -6.82 -10.87 -2.75
C ASP A 41 -7.92 -10.01 -2.09
N HIS A 42 -7.57 -9.27 -1.04
CA HIS A 42 -8.46 -8.34 -0.34
C HIS A 42 -8.32 -6.89 -0.83
N PHE A 43 -7.50 -6.64 -1.86
CA PHE A 43 -7.34 -5.30 -2.41
C PHE A 43 -8.54 -4.94 -3.31
N PRO A 44 -8.90 -3.66 -3.39
CA PRO A 44 -9.99 -3.24 -4.27
C PRO A 44 -9.66 -3.52 -5.73
N SER A 45 -10.61 -4.14 -6.44
CA SER A 45 -10.56 -4.30 -7.91
C SER A 45 -11.00 -3.04 -8.67
N VAL A 46 -11.39 -1.99 -7.95
CA VAL A 46 -11.87 -0.71 -8.49
C VAL A 46 -10.89 0.42 -8.21
N LYS A 47 -11.13 1.58 -8.83
CA LYS A 47 -10.26 2.75 -8.66
C LYS A 47 -10.31 3.28 -7.22
N THR A 48 -9.14 3.56 -6.68
CA THR A 48 -8.92 4.22 -5.39
C THR A 48 -8.42 5.65 -5.57
N VAL A 49 -8.79 6.50 -4.60
CA VAL A 49 -8.34 7.89 -4.47
C VAL A 49 -7.34 8.07 -3.32
N GLN A 50 -7.38 7.17 -2.33
CA GLN A 50 -6.51 7.24 -1.17
C GLN A 50 -6.10 5.84 -0.71
N LEU A 51 -4.86 5.74 -0.24
CA LEU A 51 -4.31 4.61 0.46
C LEU A 51 -3.64 5.11 1.73
N VAL A 52 -3.92 4.49 2.87
CA VAL A 52 -3.30 4.81 4.16
C VAL A 52 -2.61 3.57 4.70
N ILE A 53 -1.34 3.71 5.08
CA ILE A 53 -0.53 2.66 5.70
C ILE A 53 -0.34 3.02 7.17
N ALA A 54 -0.76 2.13 8.06
CA ALA A 54 -0.52 2.24 9.49
C ALA A 54 0.45 1.14 9.96
N PHE A 55 1.47 1.52 10.72
CA PHE A 55 2.39 0.59 11.36
C PHE A 55 1.77 0.08 12.66
N MET A 56 1.51 -1.23 12.74
CA MET A 56 0.79 -1.82 13.87
C MET A 56 1.76 -2.37 14.91
N ARG A 57 2.86 -2.97 14.47
CA ARG A 57 3.84 -3.62 15.35
C ARG A 57 5.24 -3.58 14.77
N THR A 58 6.22 -3.36 15.63
CA THR A 58 7.65 -3.54 15.34
C THR A 58 8.21 -4.71 16.13
N THR A 59 9.20 -5.39 15.56
CA THR A 59 9.84 -6.58 16.15
C THR A 59 10.67 -6.24 17.40
N ASP A 60 11.09 -4.98 17.53
CA ASP A 60 11.97 -4.50 18.59
C ASP A 60 11.33 -3.45 19.51
N HIS A 61 10.01 -3.21 19.35
CA HIS A 61 9.24 -2.18 20.07
C HIS A 61 9.78 -0.75 19.94
N LYS A 62 10.64 -0.49 18.94
CA LYS A 62 11.10 0.86 18.59
C LYS A 62 10.31 1.40 17.41
N SER A 63 10.47 2.69 17.12
CA SER A 63 9.89 3.31 15.93
C SER A 63 10.34 2.59 14.64
N PRO A 64 9.49 2.53 13.59
CA PRO A 64 9.89 2.02 12.28
C PRO A 64 11.14 2.71 11.76
N ASN A 65 12.08 1.94 11.20
CA ASN A 65 13.29 2.49 10.60
C ASN A 65 13.60 1.84 9.24
N HIS A 66 14.32 2.59 8.40
CA HIS A 66 14.67 2.21 7.02
C HIS A 66 13.45 1.75 6.21
N VAL A 67 12.37 2.54 6.28
CA VAL A 67 11.12 2.25 5.61
C VAL A 67 11.19 2.70 4.15
N THR A 68 10.96 1.76 3.23
CA THR A 68 10.71 2.05 1.81
C THR A 68 9.26 1.73 1.51
N ILE A 69 8.59 2.55 0.70
CA ILE A 69 7.22 2.30 0.26
C ILE A 69 7.24 2.03 -1.24
N SER A 70 6.76 0.85 -1.64
CA SER A 70 6.57 0.46 -3.03
C SER A 70 5.11 0.13 -3.27
N ILE A 71 4.50 0.82 -4.23
CA ILE A 71 3.09 0.64 -4.59
C ILE A 71 3.04 0.35 -6.09
N VAL A 72 2.40 -0.76 -6.45
CA VAL A 72 2.09 -1.10 -7.84
C VAL A 72 0.62 -0.77 -8.07
N ALA A 73 0.36 0.17 -8.97
CA ALA A 73 -0.99 0.55 -9.33
C ALA A 73 -1.09 0.83 -10.84
N CYS A 74 -2.25 0.54 -11.42
CA CYS A 74 -2.53 0.77 -12.84
C CYS A 74 -3.63 1.83 -13.00
N GLY A 75 -3.53 2.69 -14.01
CA GLY A 75 -4.58 3.66 -14.32
C GLY A 75 -4.21 4.58 -15.48
N PRO A 76 -5.20 5.27 -16.07
CA PRO A 76 -4.94 6.21 -17.16
C PRO A 76 -4.24 7.46 -16.63
N GLY A 77 -3.09 7.81 -17.20
CA GLY A 77 -2.36 9.06 -16.93
C GLY A 77 -1.06 8.88 -16.13
N ARG A 78 -0.21 9.92 -16.14
CA ARG A 78 1.09 9.96 -15.45
C ARG A 78 0.92 10.20 -13.95
N THR A 79 1.72 9.52 -13.15
CA THR A 79 1.89 9.79 -11.70
C THR A 79 2.52 11.18 -11.52
N THR A 80 1.86 12.07 -10.77
CA THR A 80 2.28 13.48 -10.64
C THR A 80 3.30 13.73 -9.54
N HIS A 81 3.51 12.79 -8.62
CA HIS A 81 4.56 12.86 -7.60
C HIS A 81 5.08 11.45 -7.29
N ILE A 82 6.37 11.24 -7.52
CA ILE A 82 7.08 9.99 -7.25
C ILE A 82 8.36 10.34 -6.50
N THR A 83 8.52 9.87 -5.27
CA THR A 83 9.84 9.89 -4.60
C THR A 83 10.68 8.69 -5.06
N GLU A 84 10.04 7.52 -5.22
CA GLU A 84 10.48 6.36 -5.99
C GLU A 84 9.23 5.53 -6.35
N GLY A 85 9.04 5.17 -7.61
CA GLY A 85 7.80 4.55 -8.07
C GLY A 85 7.87 4.26 -9.55
N LYS A 86 7.67 2.98 -9.90
CA LYS A 86 7.69 2.49 -11.27
C LYS A 86 6.26 2.21 -11.70
N MET A 87 5.79 2.90 -12.73
CA MET A 87 4.55 2.53 -13.41
C MET A 87 4.80 1.19 -14.14
N LEU A 88 4.10 0.14 -13.72
CA LEU A 88 4.41 -1.25 -14.09
C LEU A 88 3.35 -1.93 -14.97
N CYS A 89 2.26 -1.25 -15.33
CA CYS A 89 1.20 -1.86 -16.14
C CYS A 89 0.76 -0.98 -17.31
N THR A 90 0.47 -1.64 -18.42
CA THR A 90 -0.31 -1.14 -19.57
C THR A 90 -1.75 -1.63 -19.38
N LEU A 91 -2.75 -0.76 -19.65
CA LEU A 91 -4.17 -1.12 -19.60
C LEU A 91 -4.55 -2.12 -20.70
#